data_AF-A0A1S1HK85-F1
#
_entry.id   AF-A0A1S1HK85-F1
#
_cell.length_a   1.000
_cell.length_b   1.000
_cell.length_c   1.000
_cell.angle_alpha   90.00
_cell.angle_beta   90.00
_cell.angle_gamma   90.00
#
_symmetry.space_group_name_H-M   'P 1'
#
loop_
_entity.id
_entity.type
_entity.pdbx_description
1 polymer ?
#
loop_
_entity_poly.entity_id
_entity_poly.type
_entity_poly.pdbx_seq_one_letter_code
_entity_poly.pdbx_strand_id
1 'polypeptide(L)'
;MKKVGFLGGSSIVETGTIQEMVGFFDYLSSMDVSSEEKALIDRLYKKYIEYQELGPFENFIADLQKSSTLKSEYVKYLDAIITCIESAKGFYEDWEIYQPLKVGITDVPYCIDEKNRPQELYDALTEDDLPFWLR
;
A
#
# COMPACT_ATOMS: atom_id res chain seq x y z
N MET A 1 15.95 -12.27 -5.33
CA MET A 1 14.80 -11.53 -5.90
C MET A 1 14.43 -10.46 -4.89
N LYS A 2 14.15 -9.23 -5.33
CA LYS A 2 13.79 -8.15 -4.41
C LYS A 2 12.50 -8.50 -3.66
N LYS A 3 12.46 -8.26 -2.35
CA LYS A 3 11.25 -8.35 -1.54
C LYS A 3 10.49 -7.03 -1.56
N VAL A 4 9.17 -7.15 -1.49
CA VAL A 4 8.23 -6.02 -1.49
C VAL A 4 7.24 -6.14 -0.34
N GLY A 5 6.66 -5.00 -0.01
CA GLY A 5 5.74 -4.88 1.09
C GLY A 5 5.13 -3.49 1.15
N PHE A 6 4.59 -3.16 2.31
CA PHE A 6 3.96 -1.88 2.57
C PHE A 6 4.84 -1.03 3.48
N LEU A 7 4.88 0.27 3.20
CA LEU A 7 5.50 1.29 4.02
C LEU A 7 4.40 2.23 4.49
N GLY A 8 4.46 2.70 5.74
CA GLY A 8 3.55 3.71 6.27
C GLY A 8 4.01 4.15 7.65
N GLY A 9 4.02 5.46 7.91
CA GLY A 9 4.60 5.98 9.15
C GLY A 9 6.08 5.61 9.30
N SER A 10 6.40 4.96 10.41
CA SER A 10 7.71 4.37 10.68
C SER A 10 7.81 2.89 10.29
N SER A 11 6.70 2.26 9.89
CA SER A 11 6.61 0.83 9.62
C SER A 11 7.00 0.47 8.19
N ILE A 12 7.71 -0.65 8.06
CA ILE A 12 7.99 -1.35 6.80
C ILE A 12 7.64 -2.81 7.04
N VAL A 13 6.65 -3.32 6.32
CA VAL A 13 6.15 -4.69 6.50
C VAL A 13 6.31 -5.47 5.19
N GLU A 14 7.27 -6.40 5.18
CA GLU A 14 7.49 -7.31 4.05
C GLU A 14 6.36 -8.32 3.92
N THR A 15 5.86 -8.53 2.70
CA THR A 15 4.79 -9.51 2.44
C THR A 15 5.21 -10.61 1.47
N GLY A 16 6.09 -10.33 0.51
CA GLY A 16 6.49 -11.32 -0.49
C GLY A 16 7.39 -10.81 -1.60
N THR A 17 7.35 -11.52 -2.72
CA THR A 17 8.01 -11.17 -3.98
C THR A 17 7.14 -10.22 -4.81
N ILE A 18 7.75 -9.57 -5.80
CA ILE A 18 7.05 -8.72 -6.77
C ILE A 18 5.86 -9.45 -7.42
N GLN A 19 6.06 -10.71 -7.84
CA GLN A 19 5.01 -11.48 -8.52
C GLN A 19 3.83 -11.78 -7.59
N GLU A 20 4.09 -12.10 -6.33
CA GLU A 20 3.03 -12.33 -5.35
C GLU A 20 2.25 -11.04 -5.05
N MET A 21 2.94 -9.89 -4.98
CA MET A 21 2.29 -8.59 -4.81
C MET A 21 1.44 -8.20 -6.03
N VAL A 22 1.91 -8.45 -7.25
CA VAL A 22 1.10 -8.27 -8.47
C VAL A 22 -0.16 -9.14 -8.40
N GLY A 23 -0.02 -10.43 -8.05
CA GLY A 23 -1.17 -11.32 -7.89
C GLY A 23 -2.17 -10.87 -6.82
N PHE A 24 -1.69 -10.24 -5.74
CA PHE A 24 -2.56 -9.63 -4.72
C PHE A 24 -3.37 -8.45 -5.30
N PHE A 25 -2.74 -7.56 -6.06
CA PHE A 25 -3.46 -6.45 -6.70
C PHE A 25 -4.41 -6.93 -7.81
N ASP A 26 -4.01 -7.91 -8.62
CA ASP A 26 -4.90 -8.52 -9.61
C ASP A 26 -6.15 -9.12 -8.94
N TYR A 27 -5.97 -9.75 -7.77
CA TYR A 27 -7.09 -10.23 -6.96
C TYR A 27 -8.00 -9.09 -6.51
N LEU A 28 -7.46 -8.02 -5.91
CA LEU A 28 -8.25 -6.87 -5.46
C LEU A 28 -9.00 -6.20 -6.62
N SER A 29 -8.34 -5.98 -7.75
CA SER A 29 -8.93 -5.35 -8.94
C SER A 29 -10.01 -6.22 -9.61
N SER A 30 -9.99 -7.54 -9.39
CA SER A 30 -11.03 -8.45 -9.87
C SER A 30 -12.30 -8.46 -9.03
N MET A 31 -12.27 -7.85 -7.85
CA MET A 31 -13.41 -7.82 -6.93
C MET A 31 -14.51 -6.85 -7.43
N ASP A 32 -15.76 -7.21 -7.17
CA ASP A 32 -16.90 -6.33 -7.42
C ASP A 32 -17.06 -5.33 -6.25
N VAL A 33 -16.27 -4.25 -6.33
CA VAL A 33 -16.22 -3.17 -5.35
C VAL A 33 -16.64 -1.84 -5.98
N SER A 34 -16.97 -0.85 -5.16
CA SER A 34 -17.38 0.49 -5.60
C SER A 34 -16.29 1.19 -6.42
N SER A 35 -16.67 2.26 -7.13
CA SER A 35 -15.71 3.02 -7.95
C SER A 35 -14.68 3.72 -7.08
N GLU A 36 -15.09 4.15 -5.89
CA GLU A 36 -14.25 4.76 -4.87
C GLU A 36 -13.20 3.77 -4.34
N GLU A 37 -13.60 2.53 -4.04
CA GLU A 37 -12.68 1.47 -3.59
C GLU A 37 -11.69 1.09 -4.69
N LYS A 38 -12.13 1.01 -5.95
CA LYS A 38 -11.23 0.78 -7.10
C LYS A 38 -10.19 1.89 -7.23
N ALA A 39 -10.59 3.14 -7.09
CA ALA A 39 -9.67 4.28 -7.14
C ALA A 39 -8.61 4.22 -6.03
N LEU A 40 -8.98 3.77 -4.82
CA LEU A 40 -8.04 3.57 -3.72
C LEU A 40 -7.07 2.41 -3.99
N ILE A 41 -7.55 1.28 -4.54
CA ILE A 41 -6.70 0.14 -4.94
C ILE A 41 -5.69 0.59 -6.00
N ASP A 42 -6.15 1.26 -7.06
CA ASP A 42 -5.30 1.74 -8.16
C ASP A 42 -4.27 2.75 -7.65
N ARG A 43 -4.70 3.64 -6.74
CA ARG A 43 -3.81 4.61 -6.10
C ARG A 43 -2.75 3.92 -5.24
N LEU A 44 -3.09 2.93 -4.42
CA LEU A 44 -2.10 2.17 -3.64
C LEU A 44 -1.14 1.39 -4.53
N TYR A 45 -1.65 0.79 -5.61
CA TYR A 45 -0.85 0.06 -6.59
C TYR A 45 0.20 0.96 -7.24
N LYS A 46 -0.20 2.16 -7.66
CA LYS A 46 0.64 3.05 -8.48
C LYS A 46 1.45 4.05 -7.67
N LYS A 47 0.85 4.62 -6.63
CA LYS A 47 1.32 5.80 -5.89
C LYS A 47 1.38 5.50 -4.39
N TYR A 48 0.56 6.20 -3.63
CA TYR A 48 0.44 6.15 -2.19
C TYR A 48 -0.96 6.63 -1.80
N ILE A 49 -1.49 6.17 -0.67
CA ILE A 49 -2.79 6.64 -0.15
C ILE A 49 -2.60 8.01 0.50
N GLU A 50 -3.49 8.95 0.25
CA GLU A 50 -3.45 10.29 0.86
C GLU A 50 -3.97 10.24 2.31
N TYR A 51 -3.59 11.22 3.14
CA TYR A 51 -3.92 11.18 4.58
C TYR A 51 -5.44 11.08 4.84
N GLN A 52 -6.24 11.88 4.14
CA GLN A 52 -7.70 11.88 4.26
C GLN A 52 -8.36 10.59 3.74
N GLU A 53 -7.63 9.81 2.94
CA GLU A 53 -8.09 8.54 2.38
C GLU A 53 -7.77 7.35 3.29
N LEU A 54 -6.92 7.51 4.31
CA LEU A 54 -6.56 6.42 5.22
C LEU A 54 -7.75 5.86 5.98
N GLY A 55 -8.69 6.70 6.43
CA GLY A 55 -9.90 6.25 7.12
C GLY A 55 -10.82 5.41 6.21
N PRO A 56 -11.23 5.94 5.05
CA PRO A 56 -11.98 5.17 4.05
C PRO A 56 -11.29 3.86 3.65
N PHE A 57 -9.97 3.90 3.40
CA PHE A 57 -9.22 2.72 2.98
C PHE A 57 -9.09 1.67 4.08
N GLU A 58 -8.89 2.08 5.33
CA GLU A 58 -8.90 1.17 6.49
C GLU A 58 -10.23 0.44 6.63
N ASN A 59 -11.35 1.16 6.50
CA ASN A 59 -12.69 0.56 6.58
C ASN A 59 -12.89 -0.48 5.48
N PHE A 60 -12.48 -0.17 4.25
CA PHE A 60 -12.51 -1.10 3.13
C PHE A 60 -11.72 -2.37 3.43
N ILE A 61 -10.49 -2.25 3.91
CA ILE A 61 -9.63 -3.40 4.26
C ILE A 61 -10.22 -4.23 5.40
N ALA A 62 -10.80 -3.57 6.42
CA ALA A 62 -11.46 -4.24 7.53
C ALA A 62 -12.72 -5.01 7.09
N ASP A 63 -13.46 -4.50 6.11
CA ASP A 63 -14.61 -5.20 5.53
C ASP A 63 -14.18 -6.38 4.65
N LEU A 64 -13.08 -6.24 3.90
CA LEU A 64 -12.46 -7.36 3.19
C LEU A 64 -12.03 -8.49 4.14
N GLN A 65 -11.45 -8.18 5.30
CA GLN A 65 -11.05 -9.17 6.30
C GLN A 65 -12.24 -9.99 6.84
N LYS A 66 -13.45 -9.42 6.84
CA LYS A 66 -14.68 -10.12 7.27
C LYS A 66 -15.31 -10.95 6.13
N SER A 67 -14.88 -10.74 4.89
CA SER A 67 -15.47 -11.41 3.73
C SER A 67 -15.11 -12.90 3.70
N SER A 68 -16.12 -13.75 3.48
CA SER A 68 -15.91 -15.20 3.31
C SER A 68 -15.21 -15.56 2.00
N THR A 69 -15.09 -14.61 1.06
CA THR A 69 -14.40 -14.80 -0.22
C THR A 69 -12.93 -14.43 -0.18
N LEU A 70 -12.42 -13.96 0.97
CA LEU A 70 -11.02 -13.64 1.17
C LEU A 70 -10.17 -14.92 1.08
N LYS A 71 -9.17 -14.91 0.20
CA LYS A 71 -8.18 -16.00 0.16
C LYS A 71 -7.25 -15.89 1.35
N SER A 72 -7.01 -17.00 2.04
CA SER A 72 -6.16 -17.05 3.23
C SER A 72 -4.73 -16.55 2.99
N GLU A 73 -4.19 -16.75 1.78
CA GLU A 73 -2.87 -16.26 1.37
C GLU A 73 -2.74 -14.73 1.35
N TYR A 74 -3.87 -14.01 1.23
CA TYR A 74 -3.90 -12.55 1.18
C TYR A 74 -4.13 -11.88 2.54
N VAL A 75 -4.49 -12.64 3.58
CA VAL A 75 -4.71 -12.11 4.95
C VAL A 75 -3.48 -11.32 5.42
N LYS A 76 -2.28 -11.84 5.21
CA LYS A 76 -1.03 -11.17 5.60
C LYS A 76 -0.82 -9.80 4.93
N TYR A 77 -1.38 -9.58 3.73
CA TYR A 77 -1.26 -8.31 3.02
C TYR A 77 -2.22 -7.28 3.62
N LEU A 78 -3.45 -7.70 3.95
CA LEU A 78 -4.42 -6.85 4.62
C LEU A 78 -3.91 -6.43 6.02
N ASP A 79 -3.36 -7.36 6.79
CA ASP A 79 -2.78 -7.07 8.11
C ASP A 79 -1.60 -6.10 8.00
N ALA A 80 -0.77 -6.26 6.97
CA ALA A 80 0.35 -5.36 6.69
C ALA A 80 -0.13 -3.95 6.32
N ILE A 81 -1.21 -3.83 5.53
CA ILE A 81 -1.83 -2.55 5.21
C ILE A 81 -2.34 -1.87 6.49
N ILE A 82 -3.11 -2.58 7.32
CA ILE A 82 -3.63 -2.03 8.59
C ILE A 82 -2.49 -1.54 9.49
N THR A 83 -1.45 -2.36 9.66
CA THR A 83 -0.25 -1.99 10.45
C THR A 83 0.40 -0.68 9.94
N CYS A 84 0.51 -0.52 8.62
CA CYS A 84 1.08 0.68 8.01
C CYS A 84 0.13 1.89 8.09
N ILE A 85 -1.19 1.70 8.02
CA ILE A 85 -2.18 2.76 8.24
C ILE A 85 -2.09 3.28 9.66
N GLU A 86 -2.13 2.39 10.66
CA GLU A 86 -2.04 2.76 12.08
C GLU A 86 -0.74 3.52 12.35
N SER A 87 0.39 3.05 11.81
CA SER A 87 1.66 3.75 11.94
C SER A 87 1.66 5.11 11.23
N ALA A 88 1.07 5.24 10.05
CA ALA A 88 0.99 6.51 9.33
C ALA A 88 0.13 7.54 10.08
N LYS A 89 -0.99 7.11 10.67
CA LYS A 89 -1.84 7.97 11.51
C LYS A 89 -1.11 8.41 12.76
N GLY A 90 -0.54 7.49 13.53
CA GLY A 90 0.20 7.83 14.76
C GLY A 90 1.40 8.74 14.48
N PHE A 91 2.13 8.50 13.40
CA PHE A 91 3.25 9.37 13.01
C PHE A 91 2.78 10.79 12.67
N TYR A 92 1.63 10.93 12.01
CA TYR A 92 1.07 12.26 11.74
C TYR A 92 0.55 12.94 13.01
N GLU A 93 -0.13 12.21 13.90
CA GLU A 93 -0.64 12.74 15.17
C GLU A 93 0.48 13.24 16.08
N ASP A 94 1.60 12.53 16.15
CA ASP A 94 2.73 12.87 17.02
C ASP A 94 3.63 13.97 16.45
N TRP A 95 3.76 14.06 15.11
CA TRP A 95 4.81 14.88 14.46
C TRP A 95 4.28 15.90 13.45
N GLU A 96 2.99 15.87 13.11
CA GLU A 96 2.37 16.66 12.02
C GLU A 96 3.05 16.47 10.65
N ILE A 97 3.74 15.34 10.46
CA ILE A 97 4.45 14.97 9.23
C ILE A 97 3.78 13.75 8.64
N TYR A 98 3.29 13.86 7.40
CA TYR A 98 2.64 12.72 6.76
C TYR A 98 3.65 11.79 6.07
N GLN A 99 3.77 10.56 6.57
CA GLN A 99 4.53 9.47 5.97
C GLN A 99 3.55 8.45 5.37
N PRO A 100 3.34 8.44 4.05
CA PRO A 100 2.15 7.84 3.45
C PRO A 100 2.22 6.31 3.40
N LEU A 101 1.04 5.69 3.31
CA LEU A 101 0.91 4.27 2.97
C LEU A 101 1.24 4.06 1.49
N LYS A 102 2.21 3.20 1.19
CA LYS A 102 2.59 2.86 -0.19
C LYS A 102 3.22 1.48 -0.31
N VAL A 103 3.27 0.94 -1.53
CA VAL A 103 4.05 -0.27 -1.85
C VAL A 103 5.50 0.12 -2.13
N GLY A 104 6.46 -0.65 -1.63
CA GLY A 104 7.88 -0.43 -1.87
C GLY A 104 8.73 -1.68 -1.70
N ILE A 105 9.99 -1.57 -2.14
CA ILE A 105 11.04 -2.58 -1.88
C ILE A 105 11.40 -2.57 -0.39
N THR A 106 11.42 -3.74 0.23
CA THR A 106 11.72 -3.90 1.67
C THR A 106 13.15 -4.32 1.95
N ASP A 107 13.86 -4.82 0.94
CA ASP A 107 15.26 -5.22 1.05
C ASP A 107 16.19 -4.02 1.33
N VAL A 108 17.17 -4.25 2.21
CA VAL A 108 18.26 -3.31 2.48
C VAL A 108 19.31 -3.38 1.34
N PRO A 109 19.85 -2.25 0.87
CA PRO A 109 19.62 -0.88 1.33
C PRO A 109 18.43 -0.16 0.68
N TYR A 110 17.79 -0.78 -0.31
CA TYR A 110 16.78 -0.15 -1.18
C TYR A 110 15.57 0.41 -0.43
N CYS A 111 15.17 -0.17 0.70
CA CYS A 111 14.06 0.34 1.51
C CYS A 111 14.29 1.76 2.05
N ILE A 112 15.55 2.18 2.20
CA ILE A 112 15.90 3.56 2.59
C ILE A 112 15.55 4.54 1.46
N ASP A 113 15.86 4.17 0.23
CA ASP A 113 15.55 4.98 -0.96
C ASP A 113 14.03 5.07 -1.17
N GLU A 114 13.30 3.98 -0.94
CA GLU A 114 11.83 3.97 -0.99
C GLU A 114 11.23 4.92 0.05
N LYS A 115 11.72 4.88 1.30
CA LYS A 115 11.24 5.76 2.37
C LYS A 115 11.51 7.23 2.07
N ASN A 116 12.68 7.54 1.51
CA ASN A 116 13.10 8.91 1.23
C ASN A 116 12.59 9.44 -0.13
N ARG A 117 11.93 8.62 -0.96
CA ARG A 117 11.45 9.07 -2.27
C ARG A 117 10.42 10.21 -2.12
N PRO A 118 10.67 11.40 -2.69
CA PRO A 118 9.73 12.53 -2.64
C PRO A 118 8.37 12.19 -3.23
N GLN A 119 7.30 12.73 -2.64
CA GLN A 119 5.91 12.46 -3.07
C GLN A 119 5.65 13.02 -4.47
N GLU A 120 6.29 14.13 -4.83
CA GLU A 120 6.17 14.78 -6.13
C GLU A 120 6.58 13.85 -7.29
N LEU A 121 7.46 12.89 -7.04
CA LEU A 121 7.84 11.89 -8.03
C LEU A 121 6.72 10.86 -8.27
N TYR A 122 5.93 10.54 -7.25
CA TYR A 122 4.73 9.71 -7.40
C TYR A 122 3.59 10.50 -8.04
N ASP A 123 3.45 11.79 -7.71
CA ASP A 123 2.43 12.66 -8.30
C ASP A 123 2.63 12.82 -9.80
N ALA A 124 3.88 12.89 -10.24
CA ALA A 124 4.27 12.97 -11.64
C ALA A 124 4.06 11.68 -12.45
N LEU A 125 3.73 10.54 -11.81
CA LEU A 125 3.45 9.30 -12.55
C LEU A 125 2.18 9.43 -13.40
N THR A 126 2.32 9.07 -14.67
CA THR A 126 1.22 8.98 -15.64
C THR A 126 0.62 7.56 -15.67
N GLU A 127 -0.44 7.37 -16.45
CA GLU A 127 -1.07 6.05 -16.62
C GLU A 127 -0.08 5.04 -17.24
N ASP A 128 0.74 5.47 -18.21
CA ASP A 128 1.71 4.61 -18.93
C ASP A 128 2.94 4.24 -18.10
N ASP A 129 3.21 4.96 -17.02
CA ASP A 129 4.39 4.73 -16.18
C ASP A 129 4.29 3.42 -15.38
N LEU A 130 5.38 2.68 -15.19
CA LEU A 130 5.36 1.61 -14.19
C LEU A 130 5.38 2.18 -12.76
N PRO A 131 4.65 1.61 -11.79
CA PRO A 131 4.85 1.89 -10.37
C PRO A 131 6.32 1.72 -9.97
N PHE A 132 6.83 2.53 -9.04
CA PHE A 132 8.25 2.48 -8.68
C PHE A 132 8.71 1.13 -8.13
N TRP A 133 7.85 0.42 -7.40
CA TRP A 133 8.17 -0.91 -6.84
C TRP A 133 8.25 -2.02 -7.91
N LEU A 134 7.87 -1.70 -9.16
CA LEU A 134 8.05 -2.56 -10.34
C LEU A 134 9.27 -2.18 -11.20
N ARG A 135 10.05 -1.17 -10.79
CA ARG A 135 11.23 -0.67 -11.53
C ARG A 135 12.56 -1.27 -11.04
#